data_AF-A0A953RGG4-F1
#
_entry.id   AF-A0A953RGG4-F1
#
_cell.length_a   1.000
_cell.length_b   1.000
_cell.length_c   1.000
_cell.angle_alpha   90.00
_cell.angle_beta   90.00
_cell.angle_gamma   90.00
#
_symmetry.space_group_name_H-M   'P 1'
#
loop_
_entity.id
_entity.type
_entity.pdbx_description
1 polymer ?
#
loop_
_entity_poly.entity_id
_entity_poly.type
_entity_poly.pdbx_seq_one_letter_code
_entity_poly.pdbx_strand_id
1 'polypeptide(L)'
;MRHAIILLVLLGVFAGDIDAQSSNGYVFVAPGGVTCCGHTAMTFQFGVGGEAVLVKGIGVGAEVGALGTRQFFGDSVFGVFSPNGYYHFIHGRNIKFDPFVTGGYTLIFRSGHANLFNFGGGLNYWFRGRLGVRAEIRDQVHTDGASVHYWGIRFGLAFR
;
A
#
# COMPACT_ATOMS: atom_id res chain seq x y z
N MET A 1 12.25 15.42 -21.08
CA MET A 1 11.84 14.06 -20.65
C MET A 1 12.96 13.20 -20.02
N ARG A 2 14.22 13.64 -19.95
CA ARG A 2 15.30 12.88 -19.26
C ARG A 2 15.51 13.26 -17.79
N HIS A 3 14.99 14.41 -17.34
CA HIS A 3 15.18 14.88 -15.96
C HIS A 3 14.08 14.39 -14.98
N ALA A 4 12.94 13.94 -15.48
CA ALA A 4 11.88 13.35 -14.66
C ALA A 4 12.27 11.96 -14.10
N ILE A 5 13.17 11.25 -14.79
CA ILE A 5 13.64 9.91 -14.38
C ILE A 5 14.69 10.02 -13.25
N ILE A 6 15.44 11.13 -13.18
CA ILE A 6 16.49 11.32 -12.17
C ILE A 6 15.88 11.68 -10.80
N LEU A 7 14.74 12.36 -10.77
CA LEU A 7 14.06 12.72 -9.52
C LEU A 7 13.41 11.51 -8.81
N LEU A 8 12.99 10.48 -9.57
CA LEU A 8 12.41 9.26 -8.99
C LEU A 8 13.44 8.36 -8.29
N VAL A 9 14.74 8.53 -8.59
CA VAL A 9 15.84 7.76 -8.00
C VAL A 9 16.36 8.41 -6.70
N LEU A 10 16.12 9.71 -6.52
CA LEU A 10 16.70 10.48 -5.40
C LEU A 10 15.88 10.47 -4.11
N LEU A 11 14.62 10.00 -4.13
CA LEU A 11 13.80 9.89 -2.91
C LEU A 11 14.12 8.63 -2.06
N GLY A 12 15.08 7.80 -2.46
CA GLY A 12 15.43 6.55 -1.78
C GLY A 12 16.58 6.61 -0.77
N VAL A 13 17.08 7.80 -0.39
CA VAL A 13 18.32 7.90 0.41
C VAL A 13 18.15 8.76 1.65
N PHE A 14 17.28 8.35 2.59
CA PHE A 14 17.38 8.77 3.99
C PHE A 14 16.81 7.68 4.92
N ALA A 15 17.60 6.64 5.18
CA ALA A 15 17.44 5.80 6.35
C ALA A 15 18.81 5.66 7.01
N GLY A 16 19.06 6.46 8.05
CA GLY A 16 20.21 6.28 8.92
C GLY A 16 19.95 5.08 9.82
N ASP A 17 20.96 4.21 9.95
CA ASP A 17 20.90 3.04 10.83
C ASP A 17 20.87 3.48 12.30
N ILE A 18 19.68 3.44 12.91
CA ILE A 18 19.50 3.31 14.35
C ILE A 18 18.96 1.89 14.55
N ASP A 19 19.64 1.09 15.38
CA ASP A 19 19.55 -0.39 15.47
C ASP A 19 18.17 -0.98 15.90
N ALA A 20 17.10 -0.18 15.86
CA ALA A 20 15.72 -0.60 16.10
C ALA A 20 14.74 -0.14 15.02
N GLN A 21 15.17 0.68 14.06
CA GLN A 21 14.32 1.26 13.03
C GLN A 21 14.69 0.67 11.67
N SER A 22 13.71 0.12 10.93
CA SER A 22 13.92 -0.30 9.55
C SER A 22 12.90 0.37 8.65
N SER A 23 13.34 0.93 7.53
CA SER A 23 12.41 1.40 6.50
C SER A 23 12.17 0.30 5.49
N ASN A 24 10.90 0.04 5.15
CA ASN A 24 10.59 -0.81 4.02
C ASN A 24 9.93 0.01 2.90
N GLY A 25 10.52 0.00 1.71
CA GLY A 25 9.87 0.48 0.50
C GLY A 25 9.08 -0.66 -0.14
N TYR A 26 8.01 -0.36 -0.88
CA TYR A 26 7.33 -1.38 -1.68
C TYR A 26 6.63 -0.82 -2.91
N VAL A 27 6.51 -1.67 -3.93
CA VAL A 27 5.67 -1.44 -5.12
C VAL A 27 4.68 -2.58 -5.24
N PHE A 28 3.49 -2.33 -5.76
CA PHE A 28 2.45 -3.35 -5.85
C PHE A 28 1.52 -3.17 -7.04
N VAL A 29 0.89 -4.28 -7.40
CA VAL A 29 -0.32 -4.36 -8.24
C VAL A 29 -1.41 -5.06 -7.44
N ALA A 30 -2.67 -4.67 -7.64
CA ALA A 30 -3.79 -5.21 -6.89
C ALA A 30 -5.02 -5.42 -7.80
N PRO A 31 -5.27 -6.65 -8.27
CA PRO A 31 -6.61 -7.03 -8.68
C PRO A 31 -7.57 -6.96 -7.49
N GLY A 32 -8.77 -6.46 -7.73
CA GLY A 32 -9.77 -6.28 -6.69
C GLY A 32 -11.18 -6.06 -7.23
N GLY A 33 -12.05 -5.57 -6.36
CA GLY A 33 -13.40 -5.16 -6.72
C GLY A 33 -13.84 -3.93 -5.95
N VAL A 34 -14.75 -3.17 -6.57
CA VAL A 34 -15.60 -2.21 -5.85
C VAL A 34 -16.98 -2.84 -5.69
N THR A 35 -17.42 -2.97 -4.44
CA THR A 35 -18.73 -3.52 -4.10
C THR A 35 -19.57 -2.42 -3.47
N CYS A 36 -20.73 -2.14 -4.07
CA CYS A 36 -21.81 -1.37 -3.43
C CYS A 36 -23.13 -2.03 -3.76
N CYS A 37 -24.08 -1.92 -2.82
CA CYS A 37 -25.48 -1.99 -3.20
C CYS A 37 -25.85 -3.36 -3.86
N GLY A 38 -25.21 -4.45 -3.41
CA GLY A 38 -25.39 -5.80 -3.97
C GLY A 38 -24.67 -6.09 -5.30
N HIS A 39 -23.88 -5.14 -5.83
CA HIS A 39 -23.18 -5.26 -7.11
C HIS A 39 -21.66 -5.11 -6.91
N THR A 40 -20.88 -5.85 -7.69
CA THR A 40 -19.41 -5.79 -7.67
C THR A 40 -18.87 -5.54 -9.08
N ALA A 41 -18.05 -4.51 -9.23
CA ALA A 41 -17.29 -4.25 -10.45
C ALA A 41 -15.80 -4.53 -10.21
N MET A 42 -15.13 -5.15 -11.17
CA MET A 42 -13.70 -5.47 -11.05
C MET A 42 -12.85 -4.20 -11.12
N THR A 43 -11.90 -4.09 -10.21
CA THR A 43 -10.92 -2.99 -10.15
C THR A 43 -9.50 -3.50 -10.31
N PHE A 44 -8.63 -2.57 -10.69
CA PHE A 44 -7.20 -2.76 -10.68
C PHE A 44 -6.55 -1.55 -10.01
N GLN A 45 -5.59 -1.81 -9.13
CA GLN A 45 -4.77 -0.79 -8.50
C GLN A 45 -3.30 -1.09 -8.77
N PHE A 46 -2.48 -0.05 -8.85
CA PHE A 46 -1.04 -0.17 -8.70
C PHE A 46 -0.51 1.02 -7.93
N GLY A 47 0.62 0.86 -7.27
CA GLY A 47 1.19 1.95 -6.49
C GLY A 47 2.54 1.64 -5.89
N VAL A 48 3.02 2.62 -5.14
CA VAL A 48 4.28 2.59 -4.41
C VAL A 48 4.05 3.15 -3.03
N GLY A 49 4.75 2.62 -2.04
CA GLY A 49 4.70 3.12 -0.68
C GLY A 49 5.99 2.88 0.07
N GLY A 50 6.05 3.46 1.25
CA GLY A 50 7.14 3.27 2.20
C GLY A 50 6.59 3.25 3.61
N GLU A 51 7.20 2.43 4.46
CA GLU A 51 6.92 2.37 5.89
C GLU A 51 8.24 2.53 6.67
N ALA A 52 8.16 3.20 7.81
CA ALA A 52 9.19 3.19 8.83
C ALA A 52 8.69 2.29 9.97
N VAL A 53 9.36 1.16 10.17
CA VAL A 53 9.17 0.28 11.31
C VAL A 53 9.94 0.89 12.48
N LEU A 54 9.21 1.32 13.50
CA LEU A 54 9.71 1.93 14.71
C LEU A 54 9.97 0.82 15.74
N VAL A 55 9.53 1.03 16.99
CA VAL A 55 9.77 0.12 18.10
C VAL A 55 8.75 -1.03 18.12
N LYS A 56 9.23 -2.25 18.41
CA LYS A 56 8.40 -3.45 18.67
C LYS A 56 7.37 -3.74 17.57
N GLY A 57 7.72 -3.49 16.31
CA GLY A 57 6.85 -3.79 15.16
C GLY A 57 5.86 -2.74 14.77
N ILE A 58 5.71 -1.70 15.59
CA ILE A 58 4.85 -0.59 15.24
C ILE A 58 5.52 0.17 14.10
N GLY A 59 4.80 0.35 13.01
CA GLY A 59 5.25 1.10 11.86
C GLY A 59 4.27 2.19 11.45
N VAL A 60 4.77 3.19 10.75
CA VAL A 60 3.97 4.21 10.08
C VAL A 60 4.46 4.34 8.65
N GLY A 61 3.54 4.53 7.70
CA GLY A 61 3.89 4.61 6.30
C GLY A 61 2.86 5.36 5.49
N ALA A 62 3.18 5.59 4.23
CA ALA A 62 2.27 6.17 3.27
C ALA A 62 2.43 5.48 1.91
N GLU A 63 1.34 5.45 1.16
CA GLU A 63 1.32 4.97 -0.22
C GLU A 63 0.64 5.98 -1.14
N VAL A 64 1.06 5.94 -2.41
CA VAL A 64 0.40 6.62 -3.52
C VAL A 64 0.19 5.62 -4.64
N GLY A 65 -0.95 5.72 -5.32
CA GLY A 65 -1.30 4.80 -6.39
C GLY A 65 -2.36 5.31 -7.34
N ALA A 66 -2.68 4.46 -8.31
CA ALA A 66 -3.75 4.64 -9.26
C ALA A 66 -4.72 3.47 -9.13
N LEU A 67 -6.01 3.76 -8.99
CA LEU A 67 -7.10 2.80 -8.90
C LEU A 67 -8.06 3.05 -10.05
N GLY A 68 -8.50 2.00 -10.76
CA GLY A 68 -9.53 2.14 -11.79
C GLY A 68 -10.36 0.88 -11.96
N THR A 69 -11.53 1.03 -12.58
CA THR A 69 -12.37 -0.11 -12.96
C THR A 69 -11.85 -0.75 -14.24
N ARG A 70 -11.82 -2.09 -14.30
CA ARG A 70 -11.28 -2.82 -15.46
C ARG A 70 -11.98 -2.47 -16.77
N GLN A 71 -13.30 -2.27 -16.71
CA GLN A 71 -14.14 -2.02 -17.90
C GLN A 71 -13.88 -0.66 -18.55
N PHE A 72 -13.34 0.32 -17.81
CA PHE A 72 -13.18 1.70 -18.26
C PHE A 72 -11.85 2.32 -17.82
N PHE A 73 -10.77 1.52 -17.73
CA PHE A 73 -9.57 1.95 -17.01
C PHE A 73 -9.01 3.29 -17.49
N GLY A 74 -9.02 3.59 -18.80
CA GLY A 74 -8.56 4.89 -19.33
C GLY A 74 -9.37 6.10 -18.84
N ASP A 75 -10.66 5.91 -18.57
CA ASP A 75 -11.60 6.96 -18.17
C ASP A 75 -11.97 6.90 -16.69
N SER A 76 -11.53 5.89 -15.94
CA SER A 76 -11.90 5.64 -14.54
C SER A 76 -10.71 5.58 -13.58
N VAL A 77 -9.53 6.07 -13.98
CA VAL A 77 -8.39 6.18 -13.06
C VAL A 77 -8.61 7.28 -12.04
N PHE A 78 -8.50 6.92 -10.77
CA PHE A 78 -8.42 7.80 -9.62
C PHE A 78 -7.02 7.71 -9.00
N GLY A 79 -6.51 8.83 -8.52
CA GLY A 79 -5.37 8.85 -7.61
C GLY A 79 -5.79 8.33 -6.23
N VAL A 80 -4.88 7.62 -5.59
CA VAL A 80 -5.03 7.11 -4.22
C VAL A 80 -3.86 7.60 -3.40
N PHE A 81 -4.13 8.13 -2.22
CA PHE A 81 -3.12 8.44 -1.21
C PHE A 81 -3.58 7.89 0.13
N SER A 82 -2.73 7.13 0.82
CA SER A 82 -3.10 6.52 2.09
C SER A 82 -1.96 6.55 3.11
N PRO A 83 -2.05 7.39 4.16
CA PRO A 83 -1.23 7.25 5.35
C PRO A 83 -1.77 6.10 6.22
N ASN A 84 -0.87 5.25 6.70
CA ASN A 84 -1.20 4.00 7.38
C ASN A 84 -0.33 3.76 8.61
N GLY A 85 -0.93 3.16 9.63
CA GLY A 85 -0.21 2.44 10.68
C GLY A 85 0.01 0.98 10.29
N TYR A 86 1.07 0.40 10.82
CA TYR A 86 1.45 -1.00 10.63
C TYR A 86 1.79 -1.63 11.97
N TYR A 87 1.51 -2.92 12.09
CA TYR A 87 2.05 -3.75 13.14
C TYR A 87 2.61 -5.03 12.54
N HIS A 88 3.91 -5.18 12.63
CA HIS A 88 4.63 -6.40 12.28
C HIS A 88 4.60 -7.34 13.48
N PHE A 89 4.41 -8.63 13.28
CA PHE A 89 4.33 -9.58 14.41
C PHE A 89 5.71 -10.12 14.80
N ILE A 90 6.67 -10.13 13.88
CA ILE A 90 7.97 -10.78 14.06
C ILE A 90 9.09 -9.77 13.81
N HIS A 91 10.03 -9.63 14.76
CA HIS A 91 11.08 -8.59 14.75
C HIS A 91 12.49 -9.17 14.91
N GLY A 92 13.44 -8.72 14.09
CA GLY A 92 14.80 -9.25 14.06
C GLY A 92 15.53 -9.09 12.71
N ARG A 93 16.86 -9.21 12.74
CA ARG A 93 17.75 -9.00 11.57
C ARG A 93 17.69 -10.13 10.52
N ASN A 94 17.29 -11.35 10.88
CA ASN A 94 17.33 -12.54 10.01
C ASN A 94 15.96 -13.17 9.72
N ILE A 95 14.88 -12.38 9.81
CA ILE A 95 13.53 -12.88 9.58
C ILE A 95 13.28 -12.99 8.08
N LYS A 96 12.86 -14.18 7.65
CA LYS A 96 12.38 -14.41 6.29
C LYS A 96 10.90 -14.11 6.12
N PHE A 97 10.09 -14.37 7.15
CA PHE A 97 8.64 -14.20 7.12
C PHE A 97 8.23 -13.12 8.09
N ASP A 98 7.67 -12.04 7.56
CA ASP A 98 7.26 -10.86 8.33
C ASP A 98 5.78 -10.59 8.07
N PRO A 99 4.88 -11.26 8.81
CA PRO A 99 3.46 -10.99 8.75
C PRO A 99 3.17 -9.64 9.40
N PHE A 100 2.21 -8.92 8.84
CA PHE A 100 1.80 -7.60 9.32
C PHE A 100 0.30 -7.39 9.20
N VAL A 101 -0.21 -6.47 10.01
CA VAL A 101 -1.52 -5.83 9.83
C VAL A 101 -1.34 -4.35 9.61
N THR A 102 -2.32 -3.72 8.97
CA THR A 102 -2.29 -2.31 8.63
C THR A 102 -3.68 -1.71 8.66
N GLY A 103 -3.76 -0.43 8.99
CA GLY A 103 -4.98 0.34 8.92
C GLY A 103 -4.67 1.82 8.88
N GLY A 104 -5.58 2.60 8.31
CA GLY A 104 -5.33 4.00 8.10
C GLY A 104 -6.43 4.70 7.33
N TYR A 105 -6.08 5.87 6.83
CA TYR A 105 -6.96 6.70 6.04
C TYR A 105 -6.62 6.55 4.56
N THR A 106 -7.61 6.65 3.70
CA THR A 106 -7.44 6.68 2.24
C THR A 106 -8.16 7.88 1.66
N LEU A 107 -7.43 8.64 0.87
CA LEU A 107 -7.95 9.68 -0.01
C LEU A 107 -7.96 9.15 -1.44
N ILE A 108 -9.15 9.07 -2.04
CA ILE A 108 -9.28 8.85 -3.48
C ILE A 108 -9.55 10.21 -4.13
N PHE A 109 -8.84 10.56 -5.20
CA PHE A 109 -8.96 11.88 -5.84
C PHE A 109 -8.86 11.83 -7.37
N ARG A 110 -9.60 12.72 -8.03
CA ARG A 110 -9.51 13.03 -9.47
C ARG A 110 -9.96 14.47 -9.73
N SER A 111 -11.19 14.69 -10.20
CA SER A 111 -11.84 16.01 -10.28
C SER A 111 -12.53 16.41 -8.96
N GLY A 112 -12.68 15.46 -8.04
CA GLY A 112 -13.12 15.65 -6.67
C GLY A 112 -12.33 14.74 -5.73
N HIS A 113 -12.81 14.54 -4.51
CA HIS A 113 -12.18 13.65 -3.55
C HIS A 113 -13.20 12.84 -2.75
N ALA A 114 -12.77 11.67 -2.26
CA ALA A 114 -13.52 10.84 -1.34
C ALA A 114 -12.60 10.40 -0.18
N ASN A 115 -13.16 10.43 1.03
CA ASN A 115 -12.50 10.06 2.28
C ASN A 115 -12.93 8.64 2.67
N LEU A 116 -11.96 7.75 2.86
CA LEU A 116 -12.19 6.35 3.21
C LEU A 116 -11.32 5.98 4.40
N PHE A 117 -11.76 4.98 5.16
CA PHE A 117 -10.89 4.25 6.08
C PHE A 117 -10.45 2.96 5.40
N ASN A 118 -9.24 2.50 5.68
CA ASN A 118 -8.73 1.26 5.12
C ASN A 118 -8.17 0.37 6.23
N PHE A 119 -8.18 -0.94 5.97
CA PHE A 119 -7.54 -1.94 6.83
C PHE A 119 -7.13 -3.15 6.00
N GLY A 120 -6.15 -3.89 6.49
CA GLY A 120 -5.61 -5.04 5.78
C GLY A 120 -4.64 -5.87 6.59
N GLY A 121 -4.26 -7.00 6.00
CA GLY A 121 -3.28 -7.92 6.55
C GLY A 121 -2.45 -8.51 5.44
N GLY A 122 -1.17 -8.75 5.71
CA GLY A 122 -0.25 -9.21 4.71
C GLY A 122 0.97 -9.92 5.27
N LEU A 123 1.86 -10.27 4.35
CA LEU A 123 3.09 -11.00 4.60
C LEU A 123 4.18 -10.47 3.67
N ASN A 124 5.31 -10.10 4.26
CA ASN A 124 6.57 -9.93 3.55
C ASN A 124 7.37 -11.25 3.61
N TYR A 125 7.90 -11.69 2.47
CA TYR A 125 8.85 -12.80 2.40
C TYR A 125 10.20 -12.32 1.85
N TRP A 126 11.20 -12.25 2.73
CA TRP A 126 12.55 -11.78 2.43
C TRP A 126 13.44 -12.94 1.96
N PHE A 127 13.65 -13.03 0.64
CA PHE A 127 14.53 -14.03 0.03
C PHE A 127 15.96 -13.52 -0.19
N ARG A 128 16.18 -12.20 -0.08
CA ARG A 128 17.50 -11.56 0.03
C ARG A 128 17.47 -10.52 1.15
N GLY A 129 18.63 -10.14 1.67
CA GLY A 129 18.73 -9.20 2.80
C GLY A 129 18.09 -7.82 2.57
N ARG A 130 17.87 -7.41 1.31
CA ARG A 130 17.26 -6.12 0.91
C ARG A 130 16.07 -6.26 -0.04
N LEU A 131 15.62 -7.48 -0.33
CA LEU A 131 14.57 -7.72 -1.33
C LEU A 131 13.66 -8.87 -0.88
N GLY A 132 12.37 -8.59 -0.93
CA GLY A 132 11.31 -9.54 -0.63
C GLY A 132 10.13 -9.40 -1.57
N VAL A 133 9.22 -10.35 -1.47
CA VAL A 133 7.88 -10.25 -2.05
C VAL A 133 6.88 -9.88 -0.96
N ARG A 134 5.85 -9.12 -1.32
CA ARG A 134 4.76 -8.69 -0.44
C ARG A 134 3.44 -9.22 -0.98
N ALA A 135 2.65 -9.82 -0.11
CA ALA A 135 1.25 -10.15 -0.37
C ALA A 135 0.39 -9.47 0.70
N GLU A 136 -0.70 -8.81 0.32
CA GLU A 136 -1.58 -8.10 1.25
C GLU A 136 -3.03 -8.18 0.77
N ILE A 137 -3.97 -8.41 1.67
CA ILE A 137 -5.39 -8.18 1.42
C ILE A 137 -5.75 -6.86 2.08
N ARG A 138 -6.37 -5.95 1.33
CA ARG A 138 -6.77 -4.63 1.82
C ARG A 138 -8.20 -4.32 1.40
N ASP A 139 -8.97 -3.74 2.31
CA ASP A 139 -10.27 -3.14 2.05
C ASP A 139 -10.24 -1.65 2.38
N GLN A 140 -10.91 -0.85 1.56
CA GLN A 140 -11.06 0.59 1.73
C GLN A 140 -12.56 0.87 1.74
N VAL A 141 -13.06 1.34 2.87
CA VAL A 141 -14.49 1.50 3.13
C VAL A 141 -14.84 2.98 3.12
N HIS A 142 -15.82 3.33 2.29
CA HIS A 142 -16.49 4.62 2.32
C HIS A 142 -17.85 4.45 2.99
N THR A 143 -18.15 5.29 3.98
CA THR A 143 -19.37 5.16 4.82
C THR A 143 -20.37 6.32 4.68
N ASP A 144 -20.16 7.26 3.74
CA ASP A 144 -21.16 8.33 3.51
C ASP A 144 -22.34 7.79 2.68
N GLY A 145 -23.35 7.28 3.38
CA GLY A 145 -24.56 6.70 2.79
C GLY A 145 -24.52 5.17 2.78
N ALA A 146 -24.50 4.55 1.60
CA ALA A 146 -24.33 3.10 1.49
C ALA A 146 -22.83 2.74 1.60
N SER A 147 -22.51 1.69 2.37
CA SER A 147 -21.12 1.22 2.49
C SER A 147 -20.59 0.76 1.13
N VAL A 148 -19.57 1.46 0.64
CA VAL A 148 -18.83 1.08 -0.56
C VAL A 148 -17.48 0.50 -0.14
N HIS A 149 -17.20 -0.71 -0.61
CA HIS A 149 -15.98 -1.45 -0.31
C HIS A 149 -15.09 -1.54 -1.54
N TYR A 150 -13.86 -1.05 -1.44
CA TYR A 150 -12.81 -1.23 -2.44
C TYR A 150 -11.79 -2.22 -1.89
N TRP A 151 -12.04 -3.50 -2.16
CA TRP A 151 -11.18 -4.57 -1.71
C TRP A 151 -10.18 -4.97 -2.80
N GLY A 152 -8.99 -5.41 -2.40
CA GLY A 152 -7.95 -5.84 -3.31
C GLY A 152 -6.96 -6.82 -2.69
N ILE A 153 -6.47 -7.73 -3.53
CA ILE A 153 -5.34 -8.60 -3.19
C ILE A 153 -4.11 -8.03 -3.88
N ARG A 154 -3.17 -7.54 -3.08
CA ARG A 154 -1.99 -6.79 -3.51
C ARG A 154 -0.79 -7.71 -3.55
N PHE A 155 -0.11 -7.72 -4.68
CA PHE A 155 1.15 -8.43 -4.90
C PHE A 155 2.23 -7.43 -5.23
N GLY A 156 3.38 -7.55 -4.58
CA GLY A 156 4.41 -6.55 -4.68
C GLY A 156 5.82 -7.03 -4.41
N LEU A 157 6.75 -6.12 -4.62
CA LEU A 157 8.13 -6.23 -4.14
C LEU A 157 8.30 -5.32 -2.93
N ALA A 158 9.02 -5.82 -1.93
CA ALA A 158 9.42 -5.06 -0.75
C ALA A 158 10.93 -4.91 -0.71
N PHE A 159 11.40 -3.76 -0.24
CA PHE A 159 12.79 -3.35 -0.16
C PHE A 159 13.09 -2.91 1.27
N ARG A 160 14.27 -3.23 1.80
CA ARG A 160 14.70 -2.91 3.17
C ARG A 160 16.03 -2.17 3.14
#